data_AF-A0A4Y7KL10-F1
#
_entry.id   AF-A0A4Y7KL10-F1
#
_cell.length_a   1.000
_cell.length_b   1.000
_cell.length_c   1.000
_cell.angle_alpha   90.00
_cell.angle_beta   90.00
_cell.angle_gamma   90.00
#
_symmetry.space_group_name_H-M   'P 1'
#
loop_
_entity.id
_entity.type
_entity.pdbx_description
1 polymer ?
#
loop_
_entity_poly.entity_id
_entity_poly.type
_entity_poly.pdbx_seq_one_letter_code
_entity_poly.pdbx_strand_id
1 'polypeptide(L)'
;MGLTVRAKPFTFVSHVLGVIAAIMVLIWCIHFRGGLAFSSTNKNLIFNIHPVLMLIGFIILGGEAIISYKALPWRKEVKKKIHLVLHAIALVLGIIGIYAAFKFHNESGIANLYSLHSWIGIGVICLYGIQWIFGFVVFFYPGGSTTVRADSLPWHALFGMFVYVLALCTAALGFLEKLTFLENAGIDKYGSEAFLVNFTAIVTVLYGTFVILSAVSPHEAVDDFSYAAI
;
A
#
# COMPACT_ATOMS: atom_id res chain seq x y z
N MET A 1 -5.49 -17.26 -18.94
CA MET A 1 -4.10 -17.71 -19.10
C MET A 1 -3.39 -17.47 -17.77
N GLY A 2 -3.35 -18.47 -16.89
CA GLY A 2 -2.74 -18.33 -15.55
C GLY A 2 -1.23 -18.52 -15.62
N LEU A 3 -0.48 -17.80 -14.77
CA LEU A 3 0.96 -18.05 -14.61
C LEU A 3 1.18 -19.51 -14.18
N THR A 4 2.15 -20.19 -14.81
CA THR A 4 2.54 -21.56 -14.47
C THR A 4 3.30 -21.63 -13.13
N VAL A 5 3.82 -20.49 -12.66
CA VAL A 5 4.58 -20.36 -11.41
C VAL A 5 3.63 -20.13 -10.23
N ARG A 6 3.81 -20.90 -9.15
CA ARG A 6 3.04 -20.83 -7.90
C ARG A 6 3.25 -19.50 -7.17
N ALA A 7 2.33 -19.12 -6.29
CA ALA A 7 2.37 -17.83 -5.58
C ALA A 7 3.52 -17.69 -4.56
N LYS A 8 4.01 -18.79 -3.99
CA LYS A 8 4.95 -18.79 -2.85
C LYS A 8 6.29 -18.09 -3.12
N PRO A 9 7.01 -18.33 -4.23
CA PRO A 9 8.23 -17.59 -4.55
C PRO A 9 7.97 -16.08 -4.66
N PHE A 10 6.87 -15.68 -5.31
CA PHE A 10 6.51 -14.26 -5.45
C PHE A 10 6.20 -13.62 -4.09
N THR A 11 5.53 -14.36 -3.21
CA THR A 11 5.19 -13.92 -1.84
C THR A 11 6.46 -13.69 -1.01
N PHE A 12 7.43 -14.61 -1.09
CA PHE A 12 8.69 -14.45 -0.37
C PHE A 12 9.46 -13.21 -0.86
N VAL A 13 9.54 -13.02 -2.18
CA VAL A 13 10.19 -11.83 -2.76
C VAL A 13 9.47 -10.55 -2.34
N SER A 14 8.13 -10.53 -2.32
CA SER A 14 7.39 -9.35 -1.85
C SER A 14 7.71 -9.01 -0.40
N HIS A 15 7.84 -10.00 0.50
CA HIS A 15 8.20 -9.72 1.90
C HIS A 15 9.58 -9.07 2.01
N VAL A 16 10.58 -9.60 1.29
CA VAL A 16 11.95 -9.05 1.29
C VAL A 16 11.96 -7.62 0.75
N LEU A 17 11.30 -7.38 -0.39
CA LEU A 17 11.21 -6.04 -0.98
C LEU A 17 10.46 -5.05 -0.09
N GLY A 18 9.40 -5.50 0.61
CA GLY A 18 8.65 -4.69 1.56
C GLY A 18 9.53 -4.22 2.73
N VAL A 19 10.34 -5.12 3.30
CA VAL A 19 11.30 -4.77 4.36
C VAL A 19 12.34 -3.77 3.86
N ILE A 20 12.90 -3.99 2.67
CA ILE A 20 13.88 -3.07 2.06
C ILE A 20 13.26 -1.69 1.84
N ALA A 21 12.07 -1.60 1.24
CA ALA A 21 11.36 -0.35 1.01
C ALA A 21 11.08 0.41 2.32
N ALA A 22 10.65 -0.30 3.38
CA ALA A 22 10.41 0.28 4.69
C ALA A 22 11.71 0.86 5.30
N ILE A 23 12.82 0.13 5.22
CA ILE A 23 14.12 0.63 5.70
C ILE A 23 14.54 1.88 4.93
N MET A 24 14.42 1.87 3.60
CA MET A 24 14.84 2.99 2.76
C MET A 24 14.04 4.27 3.03
N VAL A 25 12.70 4.19 3.16
CA VAL A 25 11.89 5.38 3.47
C VAL A 25 12.16 5.91 4.87
N LEU A 26 12.46 5.04 5.83
CA LEU A 26 12.86 5.45 7.18
C LEU A 26 14.23 6.13 7.18
N ILE A 27 15.22 5.58 6.46
CA ILE A 27 16.52 6.24 6.29
C ILE A 27 16.33 7.61 5.64
N TRP A 28 15.52 7.70 4.57
CA TRP A 28 15.25 8.98 3.93
C TRP A 28 14.65 9.99 4.92
N CYS A 29 13.56 9.62 5.60
CA CYS A 29 12.82 10.56 6.44
C CYS A 29 13.53 10.90 7.76
N ILE A 30 14.27 9.95 8.35
CA ILE A 30 14.94 10.14 9.64
C ILE A 30 16.34 10.72 9.45
N HIS A 31 17.17 10.09 8.63
CA HIS A 31 18.56 10.49 8.46
C HIS A 31 18.71 11.71 7.55
N PHE A 32 18.13 11.68 6.34
CA PHE A 32 18.28 12.78 5.39
C PHE A 32 17.32 13.94 5.68
N ARG A 33 16.06 13.65 6.05
CA ARG A 33 15.05 14.69 6.27
C ARG A 33 14.90 15.18 7.71
N GLY A 34 15.70 14.65 8.64
CA GLY A 34 15.81 15.16 10.00
C GLY A 34 14.74 14.68 10.98
N GLY A 35 13.94 13.68 10.63
CA GLY A 35 13.01 13.03 11.56
C GLY A 35 11.53 13.20 11.25
N LEU A 36 10.71 12.75 12.19
CA LEU A 36 9.25 12.71 12.11
C LEU A 36 8.66 13.42 13.34
N ALA A 37 7.74 14.36 13.14
CA ALA A 37 7.09 15.05 14.25
C ALA A 37 5.68 15.49 13.89
N PHE A 38 4.68 15.21 14.74
CA PHE A 38 3.31 15.71 14.54
C PHE A 38 3.20 17.22 14.76
N SER A 39 4.13 17.83 15.48
CA SER A 39 4.22 19.27 15.70
C SER A 39 5.68 19.68 15.73
N SER A 40 6.03 20.73 14.98
CA SER A 40 7.40 21.24 14.89
C SER A 40 7.39 22.67 14.35
N THR A 41 8.42 23.46 14.67
CA THR A 41 8.70 24.72 13.98
C THR A 41 9.17 24.46 12.55
N ASN A 42 10.02 23.44 12.35
CA ASN A 42 10.36 22.93 11.03
C ASN A 42 9.23 22.01 10.52
N LYS A 43 8.34 22.58 9.69
CA LYS A 43 7.15 21.90 9.16
C LYS A 43 7.48 20.69 8.27
N ASN A 44 8.69 20.59 7.73
CA ASN A 44 9.11 19.41 6.97
C ASN A 44 9.05 18.12 7.79
N LEU A 45 9.28 18.18 9.11
CA LEU A 45 9.17 17.00 9.98
C LEU A 45 7.74 16.46 10.08
N ILE A 46 6.74 17.33 9.89
CA ILE A 46 5.32 16.95 9.80
C ILE A 46 5.09 16.26 8.46
N PHE A 47 5.58 16.85 7.36
CA PHE A 47 5.45 16.25 6.04
C PHE A 47 6.10 14.86 5.97
N ASN A 48 7.26 14.64 6.58
CA ASN A 48 7.98 13.36 6.53
C ASN A 48 7.15 12.17 7.07
N ILE A 49 6.12 12.42 7.90
CA ILE A 49 5.17 11.39 8.33
C ILE A 49 4.38 10.83 7.13
N HIS A 50 4.05 11.67 6.15
CA HIS A 50 3.29 11.28 4.97
C HIS A 50 3.94 10.13 4.19
N PRO A 51 5.15 10.26 3.60
CA PRO A 51 5.74 9.18 2.81
C PRO A 51 5.99 7.91 3.63
N VAL A 52 6.32 8.02 4.93
CA VAL A 52 6.49 6.85 5.81
C VAL A 52 5.17 6.09 5.99
N LEU A 53 4.08 6.78 6.34
CA LEU A 53 2.78 6.15 6.55
C LEU A 53 2.14 5.67 5.26
N MET A 54 2.33 6.39 4.15
CA MET A 54 1.85 5.96 2.85
C MET A 54 2.60 4.71 2.36
N LEU A 55 3.93 4.65 2.48
CA LEU A 55 4.67 3.46 2.03
C LEU A 55 4.48 2.26 2.96
N ILE A 56 4.77 2.42 4.25
CA ILE A 56 4.72 1.29 5.20
C ILE A 56 3.27 0.92 5.50
N GLY A 57 2.46 1.91 5.86
CA GLY A 57 1.08 1.69 6.26
C GLY A 57 0.18 1.33 5.08
N PHE A 58 0.14 2.16 4.04
CA PHE A 58 -0.84 2.00 2.98
C PHE A 58 -0.42 1.02 1.88
N ILE A 59 0.81 1.14 1.36
CA ILE A 59 1.31 0.28 0.28
C ILE A 59 1.72 -1.10 0.81
N ILE A 60 2.63 -1.18 1.78
CA ILE A 60 3.17 -2.46 2.25
C ILE A 60 2.11 -3.27 3.00
N LEU A 61 1.45 -2.72 4.03
CA LEU A 61 0.40 -3.51 4.70
C LEU A 61 -0.79 -3.81 3.79
N GLY A 62 -1.10 -2.92 2.85
CA GLY A 62 -2.12 -3.17 1.81
C GLY A 62 -1.75 -4.35 0.90
N GLY A 63 -0.49 -4.42 0.46
CA GLY A 63 0.02 -5.53 -0.34
C GLY A 63 0.06 -6.85 0.43
N GLU A 64 0.48 -6.82 1.69
CA GLU A 64 0.44 -7.97 2.61
C GLU A 64 -1.01 -8.48 2.81
N ALA A 65 -1.97 -7.57 2.94
CA ALA A 65 -3.39 -7.91 3.04
C ALA A 65 -3.89 -8.61 1.76
N ILE A 66 -3.48 -8.15 0.58
CA ILE A 66 -3.85 -8.76 -0.72
C ILE A 66 -3.36 -10.20 -0.82
N ILE A 67 -2.11 -10.49 -0.42
CA ILE A 67 -1.51 -11.84 -0.54
C ILE A 67 -1.82 -12.75 0.65
N SER A 68 -2.40 -12.23 1.74
CA SER A 68 -2.65 -12.95 3.01
C SER A 68 -3.38 -14.30 2.84
N TYR A 69 -4.35 -14.39 1.92
CA TYR A 69 -5.08 -15.63 1.67
C TYR A 69 -4.20 -16.76 1.11
N LYS A 70 -3.09 -16.42 0.47
CA LYS A 70 -2.13 -17.36 -0.14
C LYS A 70 -0.85 -17.54 0.69
N ALA A 71 -0.45 -16.50 1.42
CA ALA A 71 0.77 -16.51 2.22
C ALA A 71 0.65 -17.37 3.49
N LEU A 72 -0.57 -17.50 4.03
CA LEU A 72 -0.79 -18.07 5.36
C LEU A 72 -1.34 -19.51 5.28
N PRO A 73 -0.82 -20.49 6.02
CA PRO A 73 -1.32 -21.87 6.04
C PRO A 73 -2.50 -22.05 7.02
N TRP A 74 -3.44 -21.09 7.04
CA TRP A 74 -4.54 -21.05 8.02
C TRP A 74 -5.92 -21.25 7.40
N ARG A 75 -6.91 -21.57 8.25
CA ARG A 75 -8.32 -21.70 7.85
C ARG A 75 -8.83 -20.41 7.19
N LYS A 76 -9.73 -20.56 6.22
CA LYS A 76 -10.32 -19.45 5.44
C LYS A 76 -10.89 -18.32 6.31
N GLU A 77 -11.50 -18.63 7.44
CA GLU A 77 -12.05 -17.65 8.37
C GLU A 77 -10.98 -16.78 9.03
N VAL A 78 -9.83 -17.38 9.38
CA VAL A 78 -8.69 -16.68 9.95
C VAL A 78 -8.06 -15.78 8.90
N LYS A 79 -7.81 -16.32 7.70
CA LYS A 79 -7.32 -15.54 6.54
C LYS A 79 -8.20 -14.32 6.26
N LYS A 80 -9.52 -14.50 6.28
CA LYS A 80 -10.50 -13.41 6.09
C LYS A 80 -10.37 -12.32 7.14
N LYS A 81 -10.29 -12.68 8.42
CA LYS A 81 -10.10 -11.71 9.51
C LYS A 81 -8.80 -10.93 9.34
N ILE A 82 -7.72 -11.61 9.00
CA ILE A 82 -6.41 -10.98 8.81
C ILE A 82 -6.42 -10.02 7.63
N HIS A 83 -6.95 -10.44 6.48
CA HIS A 83 -7.14 -9.58 5.31
C HIS A 83 -7.92 -8.30 5.68
N LEU A 84 -9.05 -8.46 6.38
CA LEU A 84 -9.89 -7.34 6.81
C LEU A 84 -9.14 -6.37 7.74
N VAL A 85 -8.46 -6.90 8.76
CA VAL A 85 -7.76 -6.11 9.77
C VAL A 85 -6.53 -5.40 9.17
N LEU A 86 -5.76 -6.08 8.33
CA LEU A 86 -4.60 -5.46 7.68
C LEU A 86 -5.03 -4.31 6.76
N HIS A 87 -6.09 -4.48 5.97
CA HIS A 87 -6.63 -3.38 5.16
C HIS A 87 -7.21 -2.24 6.03
N ALA A 88 -7.80 -2.54 7.19
CA ALA A 88 -8.27 -1.51 8.12
C ALA A 88 -7.11 -0.68 8.68
N ILE A 89 -6.03 -1.35 9.11
CA ILE A 89 -4.81 -0.68 9.58
C ILE A 89 -4.21 0.17 8.46
N ALA A 90 -4.09 -0.39 7.25
CA ALA A 90 -3.59 0.33 6.09
C ALA A 90 -4.40 1.60 5.79
N LEU A 91 -5.73 1.50 5.81
CA LEU A 91 -6.64 2.64 5.61
C LEU A 91 -6.46 3.72 6.68
N VAL A 92 -6.41 3.33 7.96
CA VAL A 92 -6.19 4.28 9.07
C VAL A 92 -4.85 4.98 8.95
N LEU A 93 -3.77 4.25 8.69
CA LEU A 93 -2.44 4.83 8.52
C LEU A 93 -2.37 5.72 7.27
N GLY A 94 -3.03 5.35 6.18
CA GLY A 94 -3.16 6.18 4.98
C GLY A 94 -3.88 7.50 5.25
N ILE A 95 -4.97 7.47 6.03
CA ILE A 95 -5.70 8.68 6.46
C ILE A 95 -4.80 9.58 7.29
N ILE A 96 -4.05 9.03 8.25
CA ILE A 96 -3.10 9.81 9.08
C ILE A 96 -1.97 10.39 8.21
N GLY A 97 -1.46 9.62 7.24
CA GLY A 97 -0.46 10.08 6.28
C GLY A 97 -0.96 11.26 5.45
N ILE A 98 -2.17 11.19 4.92
CA ILE A 98 -2.81 12.29 4.18
C ILE A 98 -3.04 13.50 5.11
N TYR A 99 -3.53 13.27 6.33
CA TYR A 99 -3.69 14.33 7.33
C TYR A 99 -2.37 15.08 7.57
N ALA A 100 -1.24 14.38 7.68
CA ALA A 100 0.07 15.01 7.87
C ALA A 100 0.46 15.91 6.68
N ALA A 101 0.14 15.52 5.44
CA ALA A 101 0.39 16.36 4.26
C ALA A 101 -0.49 17.62 4.26
N PHE A 102 -1.79 17.50 4.53
CA PHE A 102 -2.69 18.65 4.66
C PHE A 102 -2.25 19.60 5.79
N LYS A 103 -1.86 19.04 6.94
CA LYS A 103 -1.35 19.83 8.06
C LYS A 103 -0.09 20.59 7.66
N PHE A 104 0.87 19.92 7.02
CA PHE A 104 2.09 20.56 6.52
C PHE A 104 1.76 21.73 5.58
N HIS A 105 0.86 21.53 4.61
CA HIS A 105 0.49 22.60 3.68
C HIS A 105 -0.18 23.78 4.39
N ASN A 106 -1.16 23.51 5.25
CA ASN A 106 -1.90 24.54 5.96
C ASN A 106 -0.98 25.36 6.90
N GLU A 107 -0.10 24.69 7.63
CA GLU A 107 0.85 25.37 8.53
C GLU A 107 2.00 26.07 7.80
N SER A 108 2.20 25.77 6.51
CA SER A 108 3.24 26.39 5.67
C SER A 108 2.67 27.38 4.64
N GLY A 109 1.35 27.61 4.61
CA GLY A 109 0.69 28.49 3.64
C GLY A 109 0.73 27.98 2.20
N ILE A 110 0.82 26.66 1.98
CA ILE A 110 0.85 26.03 0.65
C ILE A 110 -0.57 25.62 0.24
N ALA A 111 -0.91 25.78 -1.04
CA ALA A 111 -2.19 25.34 -1.57
C ALA A 111 -2.35 23.80 -1.49
N ASN A 112 -3.57 23.33 -1.23
CA ASN A 112 -3.87 21.90 -1.27
C ASN A 112 -4.46 21.48 -2.63
N LEU A 113 -4.33 20.19 -2.93
CA LEU A 113 -5.04 19.52 -4.03
C LEU A 113 -4.87 20.17 -5.42
N TYR A 114 -3.67 20.65 -5.77
CA TYR A 114 -3.40 21.20 -7.10
C TYR A 114 -2.60 20.26 -8.01
N SER A 115 -1.97 19.22 -7.46
CA SER A 115 -1.12 18.30 -8.23
C SER A 115 -1.85 17.02 -8.63
N LEU A 116 -1.42 16.40 -9.73
CA LEU A 116 -1.95 15.10 -10.16
C LEU A 116 -1.77 14.02 -9.09
N HIS A 117 -0.63 14.01 -8.39
CA HIS A 117 -0.39 13.13 -7.24
C HIS A 117 -1.53 13.24 -6.21
N SER A 118 -1.89 14.48 -5.85
CA SER A 118 -2.94 14.73 -4.85
C SER A 118 -4.35 14.36 -5.31
N TRP A 119 -4.67 14.56 -6.59
CA TRP A 119 -5.98 14.19 -7.17
C TRP A 119 -6.17 12.68 -7.22
N ILE A 120 -5.17 11.95 -7.74
CA ILE A 120 -5.21 10.48 -7.75
C ILE A 120 -5.16 9.96 -6.31
N GLY A 121 -4.36 10.55 -5.42
CA GLY A 121 -4.24 10.11 -4.03
C GLY A 121 -5.54 10.20 -3.24
N ILE A 122 -6.29 11.30 -3.34
CA ILE A 122 -7.63 11.40 -2.73
C ILE A 122 -8.61 10.42 -3.38
N GLY A 123 -8.55 10.24 -4.70
CA GLY A 123 -9.35 9.22 -5.37
C GLY A 123 -9.07 7.81 -4.82
N VAL A 124 -7.80 7.45 -4.70
CA VAL A 124 -7.34 6.14 -4.20
C VAL A 124 -7.83 5.88 -2.77
N ILE A 125 -7.64 6.81 -1.83
CA ILE A 125 -8.06 6.58 -0.44
C ILE A 125 -9.58 6.43 -0.32
N CYS A 126 -10.35 7.19 -1.11
CA CYS A 126 -11.81 7.07 -1.16
C CYS A 126 -12.24 5.71 -1.73
N LEU A 127 -11.68 5.29 -2.87
CA LEU A 127 -11.99 3.99 -3.49
C LEU A 127 -11.57 2.83 -2.58
N TYR A 128 -10.44 2.95 -1.89
CA TYR A 128 -9.99 1.97 -0.90
C TYR A 128 -10.96 1.87 0.29
N GLY A 129 -11.43 3.00 0.81
CA GLY A 129 -12.45 3.03 1.87
C GLY A 129 -13.76 2.38 1.44
N ILE A 130 -14.25 2.71 0.24
CA ILE A 130 -15.45 2.09 -0.35
C ILE A 130 -15.26 0.59 -0.48
N GLN A 131 -14.12 0.15 -1.00
CA GLN A 131 -13.77 -1.26 -1.16
C GLN A 131 -13.73 -2.00 0.18
N TRP A 132 -13.19 -1.38 1.23
CA TRP A 132 -13.13 -1.95 2.57
C TRP A 132 -14.53 -2.10 3.18
N ILE A 133 -15.37 -1.05 3.10
CA ILE A 133 -16.75 -1.07 3.60
C ILE A 133 -17.58 -2.11 2.85
N PHE A 134 -17.49 -2.14 1.52
CA PHE A 134 -18.14 -3.14 0.68
C PHE A 134 -17.70 -4.56 1.08
N GLY A 135 -16.39 -4.78 1.19
CA GLY A 135 -15.82 -6.07 1.59
C GLY A 135 -16.30 -6.52 2.96
N PHE A 136 -16.38 -5.59 3.92
CA PHE A 136 -16.92 -5.85 5.26
C PHE A 136 -18.39 -6.27 5.20
N VAL A 137 -19.26 -5.47 4.55
CA VAL A 137 -20.70 -5.73 4.50
C VAL A 137 -21.03 -7.03 3.77
N VAL A 138 -20.37 -7.31 2.64
CA VAL A 138 -20.68 -8.47 1.79
C VAL A 138 -20.04 -9.76 2.34
N PHE A 139 -18.76 -9.72 2.75
CA PHE A 139 -18.00 -10.94 3.08
C PHE A 139 -17.83 -11.19 4.58
N PHE A 140 -18.12 -10.21 5.44
CA PHE A 140 -17.93 -10.32 6.89
C PHE A 140 -19.22 -10.15 7.69
N TYR A 141 -19.76 -8.94 7.82
CA TYR A 141 -20.96 -8.66 8.63
C TYR A 141 -21.76 -7.46 8.08
N PRO A 142 -23.11 -7.53 7.96
CA PRO A 142 -23.98 -8.67 8.29
C PRO A 142 -23.80 -9.87 7.37
N GLY A 143 -23.14 -9.66 6.22
CA GLY A 143 -22.81 -10.70 5.26
C GLY A 143 -23.90 -10.89 4.21
N GLY A 144 -23.51 -10.81 2.94
CA GLY A 144 -24.41 -11.07 1.81
C GLY A 144 -24.84 -12.54 1.71
N SER A 145 -25.90 -12.79 0.95
CA SER A 145 -26.33 -14.15 0.58
C SER A 145 -25.23 -14.88 -0.20
N THR A 146 -25.36 -16.20 -0.35
CA THR A 146 -24.42 -17.02 -1.11
C THR A 146 -24.26 -16.52 -2.55
N THR A 147 -25.37 -16.17 -3.22
CA THR A 147 -25.37 -15.59 -4.57
C THR A 147 -24.65 -14.25 -4.62
N VAL A 148 -25.01 -13.31 -3.73
CA VAL A 148 -24.37 -11.97 -3.72
C VAL A 148 -22.87 -12.09 -3.49
N ARG A 149 -22.42 -12.96 -2.58
CA ARG A 149 -20.99 -13.19 -2.34
C ARG A 149 -20.30 -13.80 -3.55
N ALA A 150 -20.92 -14.78 -4.21
CA ALA A 150 -20.35 -15.44 -5.37
C ALA A 150 -20.19 -14.46 -6.54
N ASP A 151 -21.23 -13.66 -6.82
CA ASP A 151 -21.24 -12.69 -7.93
C ASP A 151 -20.32 -11.50 -7.65
N SER A 152 -20.20 -11.08 -6.39
CA SER A 152 -19.36 -9.93 -5.99
C SER A 152 -17.87 -10.25 -5.91
N LEU A 153 -17.49 -11.51 -5.69
CA LEU A 153 -16.09 -11.88 -5.43
C LEU A 153 -15.14 -11.52 -6.59
N PRO A 154 -15.45 -11.81 -7.86
CA PRO A 154 -14.59 -11.42 -8.99
C PRO A 154 -14.41 -9.90 -9.10
N TRP A 155 -15.50 -9.14 -8.87
CA TRP A 155 -15.47 -7.68 -8.88
C TRP A 155 -14.65 -7.10 -7.73
N HIS A 156 -14.81 -7.66 -6.53
CA HIS A 156 -14.02 -7.28 -5.37
C HIS A 156 -12.53 -7.51 -5.63
N ALA A 157 -12.15 -8.67 -6.16
CA ALA A 157 -10.76 -8.96 -6.49
C ALA A 157 -10.20 -8.01 -7.57
N LEU A 158 -10.93 -7.82 -8.67
CA LEU A 158 -10.50 -6.95 -9.78
C LEU A 158 -10.36 -5.49 -9.32
N PHE A 159 -11.37 -4.95 -8.64
CA PHE A 159 -11.37 -3.57 -8.17
C PHE A 159 -10.31 -3.33 -7.11
N GLY A 160 -10.11 -4.26 -6.17
CA GLY A 160 -9.04 -4.17 -5.17
C GLY A 160 -7.65 -4.12 -5.81
N MET A 161 -7.42 -4.94 -6.83
CA MET A 161 -6.17 -4.93 -7.61
C MET A 161 -5.99 -3.61 -8.38
N PHE A 162 -7.05 -3.10 -9.00
CA PHE A 162 -7.03 -1.81 -9.69
C PHE A 162 -6.67 -0.65 -8.74
N VAL A 163 -7.33 -0.57 -7.57
CA VAL A 163 -7.03 0.45 -6.56
C VAL A 163 -5.59 0.34 -6.07
N TYR A 164 -5.08 -0.88 -5.89
CA TYR A 164 -3.70 -1.09 -5.48
C TYR A 164 -2.69 -0.61 -6.54
N VAL A 165 -2.95 -0.87 -7.83
CA VAL A 165 -2.12 -0.33 -8.92
C VAL A 165 -2.14 1.20 -8.92
N LEU A 166 -3.31 1.83 -8.76
CA LEU A 166 -3.39 3.28 -8.63
C LEU A 166 -2.61 3.81 -7.42
N ALA A 167 -2.63 3.08 -6.29
CA ALA A 167 -1.84 3.45 -5.10
C ALA A 167 -0.33 3.42 -5.40
N LEU A 168 0.16 2.40 -6.12
CA LEU A 168 1.56 2.32 -6.55
C LEU A 168 1.94 3.47 -7.50
N CYS A 169 1.09 3.78 -8.47
CA CYS A 169 1.28 4.94 -9.35
C CYS A 169 1.31 6.25 -8.55
N THR A 170 0.41 6.40 -7.58
CA THR A 170 0.36 7.57 -6.70
C THR A 170 1.63 7.72 -5.87
N ALA A 171 2.17 6.61 -5.33
CA ALA A 171 3.42 6.61 -4.59
C ALA A 171 4.60 7.03 -5.48
N ALA A 172 4.69 6.50 -6.72
CA ALA A 172 5.72 6.89 -7.68
C ALA A 172 5.64 8.40 -8.02
N LEU A 173 4.43 8.94 -8.23
CA LEU A 173 4.23 10.37 -8.43
C LEU A 173 4.66 11.18 -7.20
N GLY A 174 4.36 10.71 -5.98
CA GLY A 174 4.72 11.40 -4.74
C GLY A 174 6.23 11.44 -4.49
N PHE A 175 6.93 10.33 -4.75
CA PHE A 175 8.41 10.31 -4.69
C PHE A 175 9.02 11.28 -5.70
N LEU A 176 8.54 11.26 -6.95
CA LEU A 176 9.01 12.15 -8.01
C LEU A 176 8.75 13.63 -7.67
N GLU A 177 7.53 13.95 -7.24
CA GLU A 177 7.13 15.31 -6.87
C GLU A 177 7.99 15.83 -5.71
N LYS A 178 8.13 15.04 -4.63
CA LYS A 178 8.93 15.46 -3.49
C LYS A 178 10.41 15.60 -3.83
N LEU A 179 10.97 14.67 -4.61
CA LEU A 179 12.36 14.76 -5.04
C LEU A 179 12.60 16.02 -5.89
N THR A 180 11.71 16.30 -6.83
CA THR A 180 11.76 17.51 -7.68
C THR A 180 11.74 18.78 -6.83
N PHE A 181 10.90 18.84 -5.79
CA PHE A 181 10.89 19.98 -4.87
C PHE A 181 12.19 20.13 -4.09
N LEU A 182 12.80 19.02 -3.66
CA LEU A 182 14.08 19.05 -2.96
C LEU A 182 15.23 19.47 -3.89
N GLU A 183 15.24 19.00 -5.13
CA GLU A 183 16.26 19.38 -6.13
C GLU A 183 16.16 20.86 -6.47
N ASN A 184 14.95 21.39 -6.62
CA ASN A 184 14.71 22.82 -6.78
C ASN A 184 15.11 23.64 -5.54
N ALA A 185 15.09 23.02 -4.35
CA ALA A 185 15.57 23.60 -3.11
C ALA A 185 17.10 23.41 -2.89
N GLY A 186 17.80 22.78 -3.84
CA GLY A 186 19.26 22.74 -3.89
C GLY A 186 19.92 21.43 -3.42
N ILE A 187 19.18 20.32 -3.24
CA ILE A 187 19.87 19.02 -3.08
C ILE A 187 20.55 18.63 -4.40
N ASP A 188 21.66 17.89 -4.32
CA ASP A 188 22.36 17.40 -5.50
C ASP A 188 21.53 16.33 -6.23
N LYS A 189 21.30 16.54 -7.53
CA LYS A 189 20.56 15.64 -8.43
C LYS A 189 21.24 14.27 -8.56
N TYR A 190 22.55 14.22 -8.36
CA TYR A 190 23.34 12.98 -8.33
C TYR A 190 23.84 12.65 -6.92
N GLY A 191 23.24 13.27 -5.90
CA GLY A 191 23.53 13.03 -4.51
C GLY A 191 22.97 11.71 -4.00
N SER A 192 23.50 11.24 -2.87
CA SER A 192 23.05 10.01 -2.21
C SER A 192 21.58 10.05 -1.81
N GLU A 193 21.05 11.22 -1.39
CA GLU A 193 19.63 11.39 -1.08
C GLU A 193 18.75 11.17 -2.31
N ALA A 194 19.10 11.78 -3.45
CA ALA A 194 18.34 11.64 -4.69
C ALA A 194 18.34 10.20 -5.20
N PHE A 195 19.50 9.52 -5.17
CA PHE A 195 19.56 8.10 -5.50
C PHE A 195 18.75 7.23 -4.55
N LEU A 196 18.81 7.48 -3.23
CA LEU A 196 18.02 6.74 -2.26
C LEU A 196 16.52 6.84 -2.57
N VAL A 197 16.01 8.05 -2.87
CA VAL A 197 14.60 8.25 -3.19
C VAL A 197 14.21 7.54 -4.49
N ASN A 198 15.03 7.66 -5.54
CA ASN A 198 14.78 6.96 -6.81
C ASN A 198 14.78 5.43 -6.65
N PHE A 199 15.75 4.87 -5.93
CA PHE A 199 15.76 3.44 -5.65
C PHE A 199 14.59 3.03 -4.75
N THR A 200 14.16 3.86 -3.80
CA THR A 200 12.96 3.59 -2.98
C THR A 200 11.72 3.47 -3.86
N ALA A 201 11.56 4.37 -4.84
CA ALA A 201 10.45 4.30 -5.80
C ALA A 201 10.51 3.02 -6.66
N ILE A 202 11.70 2.66 -7.17
CA ILE A 202 11.90 1.42 -7.94
C ILE A 202 11.55 0.18 -7.10
N VAL A 203 12.07 0.09 -5.87
CA VAL A 203 11.77 -1.03 -4.96
C VAL A 203 10.29 -1.09 -4.64
N THR A 204 9.61 0.05 -4.48
CA THR A 204 8.16 0.13 -4.27
C THR A 204 7.38 -0.46 -5.46
N VAL A 205 7.78 -0.13 -6.70
CA VAL A 205 7.15 -0.67 -7.92
C VAL A 205 7.41 -2.17 -8.06
N LEU A 206 8.63 -2.63 -7.76
CA LEU A 206 8.96 -4.05 -7.76
C LEU A 206 8.17 -4.81 -6.70
N TYR A 207 8.10 -4.29 -5.47
CA TYR A 207 7.28 -4.83 -4.40
C TYR A 207 5.82 -5.01 -4.85
N GLY A 208 5.22 -3.94 -5.40
CA GLY A 208 3.88 -3.97 -5.94
C GLY A 208 3.68 -5.01 -7.03
N THR A 209 4.64 -5.13 -7.95
CA THR A 209 4.64 -6.14 -9.01
C THR A 209 4.63 -7.56 -8.44
N PHE A 210 5.47 -7.86 -7.45
CA PHE A 210 5.53 -9.19 -6.83
C PHE A 210 4.27 -9.52 -6.00
N VAL A 211 3.67 -8.53 -5.35
CA VAL A 211 2.33 -8.66 -4.73
C VAL A 211 1.29 -9.06 -5.77
N ILE A 212 1.27 -8.39 -6.93
CA ILE A 212 0.34 -8.68 -8.02
C ILE A 212 0.55 -10.08 -8.58
N LEU A 213 1.80 -10.46 -8.86
CA LEU A 213 2.15 -11.80 -9.34
C LEU A 213 1.69 -12.88 -8.36
N SER A 214 1.95 -12.69 -7.06
CA SER A 214 1.44 -13.58 -6.01
C SER A 214 -0.10 -13.67 -6.02
N ALA A 215 -0.78 -12.52 -6.11
CA ALA A 215 -2.24 -12.43 -6.08
C ALA A 215 -2.93 -13.10 -7.28
N VAL A 216 -2.28 -13.18 -8.45
CA VAL A 216 -2.84 -13.84 -9.65
C VAL A 216 -2.32 -15.27 -9.89
N SER A 217 -1.22 -15.67 -9.24
CA SER A 217 -0.67 -17.02 -9.36
C SER A 217 -1.53 -18.11 -8.69
N PRO A 218 -1.47 -19.37 -9.13
CA PRO A 218 -2.18 -20.46 -8.47
C PRO A 218 -1.76 -20.63 -7.00
N HIS A 219 -2.72 -20.99 -6.14
CA HIS A 219 -2.47 -21.38 -4.75
C HIS A 219 -1.74 -22.73 -4.72
N GLU A 220 -0.92 -23.01 -3.70
CA GLU A 220 -0.41 -24.37 -3.50
C GLU A 220 -1.59 -25.31 -3.20
N ALA A 221 -1.71 -26.39 -3.95
CA ALA A 221 -2.59 -27.51 -3.63
C ALA A 221 -1.95 -28.33 -2.51
N VAL A 222 -2.02 -27.84 -1.28
CA VAL A 222 -1.82 -28.65 -0.06
C VAL A 222 -2.80 -28.12 0.98
N ASP A 223 -4.08 -28.46 0.81
CA ASP A 223 -5.04 -28.43 1.91
C ASP A 223 -5.26 -29.89 2.32
N ASP A 224 -4.55 -30.36 3.34
CA ASP A 224 -4.85 -31.62 4.06
C ASP A 224 -6.22 -31.57 4.79
N PHE A 225 -6.99 -30.50 4.59
CA PHE A 225 -8.37 -30.33 5.09
C PHE A 225 -9.43 -30.46 4.00
N SER A 226 -9.04 -30.82 2.77
CA SER A 226 -9.95 -31.29 1.75
C SER A 226 -10.46 -32.68 2.15
N TYR A 227 -11.58 -32.75 2.86
CA TYR A 227 -12.36 -33.99 2.93
C TYR A 227 -12.61 -34.48 1.50
N ALA A 228 -11.98 -35.59 1.15
CA ALA A 228 -12.40 -36.40 0.04
C ALA A 228 -13.84 -36.86 0.34
N ALA A 229 -14.81 -36.37 -0.43
CA ALA A 229 -16.13 -36.97 -0.48
C ALA A 229 -16.10 -38.06 -1.55
N ILE A 230 -16.27 -39.28 -1.08
CA ILE A 230 -16.78 -40.44 -1.84
C ILE A 230 -18.15 -40.09 -2.40
#